data_AF-A0A8I0M3F0-F1
#
_entry.id   AF-A0A8I0M3F0-F1
#
_cell.length_a   1.000
_cell.length_b   1.000
_cell.length_c   1.000
_cell.angle_alpha   90.00
_cell.angle_beta   90.00
_cell.angle_gamma   90.00
#
_symmetry.space_group_name_H-M   'P 1'
#
loop_
_entity.id
_entity.type
_entity.pdbx_description
1 polymer ?
#
loop_
_entity_poly.entity_id
_entity_poly.type
_entity_poly.pdbx_seq_one_letter_code
_entity_poly.pdbx_strand_id
1 'polypeptide(L)'
;MFDAGRKTDAEYAIEYIQENPEAGLCCEDRRWWITPNANETDRQILFLDAAEAERLKDDARLQVVPDIAHPGRALWVMRKMT
;
A
#
# COMPACT_ATOMS: atom_id res chain seq x y z
N MET A 1 -18.12 -5.75 11.29
CA MET A 1 -18.60 -4.85 10.21
C MET A 1 -17.41 -3.96 9.89
N PHE A 2 -16.65 -4.31 8.85
CA PHE A 2 -15.51 -3.49 8.42
C PHE A 2 -16.10 -2.29 7.69
N ASP A 3 -16.05 -1.14 8.35
CA ASP A 3 -16.52 0.13 7.80
C ASP A 3 -15.79 0.38 6.48
N ALA A 4 -16.54 0.77 5.46
CA ALA A 4 -16.03 0.92 4.10
C ALA A 4 -15.03 2.09 4.07
N GLY A 5 -13.75 1.77 4.28
CA GLY A 5 -12.61 2.56 3.91
C GLY A 5 -12.50 3.92 4.58
N ARG A 6 -11.86 3.95 5.75
CA ARG A 6 -11.24 5.18 6.22
C ARG A 6 -10.22 5.60 5.15
N LYS A 7 -10.58 6.62 4.38
CA LYS A 7 -9.59 7.33 3.55
C LYS A 7 -8.51 7.84 4.49
N THR A 8 -7.28 7.47 4.19
CA THR A 8 -6.12 7.85 5.00
C THR A 8 -5.21 8.78 4.20
N ASP A 9 -4.48 9.61 4.91
CA ASP A 9 -3.36 10.35 4.35
C ASP A 9 -2.11 9.45 4.23
N ALA A 10 -1.13 9.96 3.49
CA ALA A 10 0.14 9.29 3.28
C ALA A 10 0.93 9.08 4.59
N GLU A 11 0.85 10.02 5.54
CA GLU A 11 1.59 9.99 6.81
C GLU A 11 1.15 8.82 7.69
N TYR A 12 -0.16 8.62 7.84
CA TYR A 12 -0.67 7.48 8.58
C TYR A 12 -0.44 6.15 7.85
N ALA A 13 -0.51 6.15 6.50
CA ALA A 13 -0.23 4.96 5.72
C ALA A 13 1.24 4.52 5.85
N ILE A 14 2.19 5.46 5.88
CA ILE A 14 3.61 5.14 6.07
C ILE A 14 3.87 4.58 7.48
N GLU A 15 3.27 5.20 8.51
CA GLU A 15 3.36 4.70 9.89
C GLU A 15 2.83 3.27 9.99
N TYR A 16 1.66 2.99 9.39
CA TYR A 16 1.09 1.66 9.37
C TYR A 16 2.02 0.62 8.71
N ILE A 17 2.58 0.92 7.54
CA ILE A 17 3.50 0.00 6.83
C ILE A 17 4.80 -0.19 7.63
N GLN A 18 5.27 0.84 8.35
CA GLN A 18 6.45 0.71 9.22
C GLN A 18 6.21 -0.26 10.38
N GLU A 19 5.03 -0.20 10.98
CA GLU A 19 4.63 -1.10 12.08
C GLU A 19 4.30 -2.52 11.59
N ASN A 20 3.92 -2.67 10.32
CA ASN A 20 3.51 -3.93 9.70
C ASN A 20 4.36 -4.22 8.45
N PRO A 21 5.58 -4.79 8.59
CA PRO A 21 6.52 -4.96 7.47
C PRO A 21 6.01 -5.86 6.34
N GLU A 22 5.02 -6.72 6.61
CA GLU A 22 4.32 -7.51 5.61
C GLU A 22 3.32 -6.71 4.78
N ALA A 23 2.92 -5.52 5.23
CA ALA A 23 1.95 -4.70 4.52
C ALA A 23 2.52 -4.11 3.22
N GLY A 24 1.63 -3.69 2.32
CA GLY A 24 2.02 -3.07 1.07
C GLY A 24 0.97 -2.10 0.53
N LEU A 25 1.43 -1.14 -0.26
CA LEU A 25 0.58 -0.28 -1.07
C LEU A 25 0.24 -1.02 -2.37
N CYS A 26 -1.03 -1.15 -2.68
CA CYS A 26 -1.53 -1.73 -3.92
C CYS A 26 -2.17 -0.66 -4.80
N CYS A 27 -2.04 -0.84 -6.12
CA CYS A 27 -2.77 -0.09 -7.13
C CYS A 27 -3.38 -1.02 -8.17
N GLU A 28 -4.67 -0.87 -8.44
CA GLU A 28 -5.40 -1.57 -9.49
C GLU A 28 -6.51 -0.64 -10.01
N ASP A 29 -6.63 -0.49 -11.32
CA ASP A 29 -7.66 0.35 -11.96
C ASP A 29 -7.79 1.76 -11.33
N ARG A 30 -6.65 2.40 -11.02
CA ARG A 30 -6.53 3.73 -10.36
C ARG A 30 -7.07 3.79 -8.93
N ARG A 31 -7.35 2.65 -8.31
CA ARG A 31 -7.70 2.54 -6.89
C ARG A 31 -6.45 2.19 -6.11
N TRP A 32 -6.28 2.86 -4.98
CA TRP A 32 -5.12 2.71 -4.12
C TRP A 32 -5.54 2.27 -2.73
N TRP A 33 -4.87 1.25 -2.20
CA TRP A 33 -5.14 0.74 -0.85
C TRP A 33 -3.89 0.17 -0.20
N ILE A 34 -3.90 0.08 1.12
CA ILE A 34 -2.94 -0.73 1.87
C ILE A 34 -3.52 -2.13 2.04
N THR A 35 -2.74 -3.15 1.68
CA THR A 35 -2.98 -4.54 2.11
C THR A 35 -2.23 -4.81 3.40
N PRO A 36 -2.82 -5.56 4.36
CA PRO A 36 -2.10 -6.01 5.55
C PRO A 36 -1.01 -7.04 5.22
N ASN A 37 -1.02 -7.66 4.04
CA ASN A 37 -0.03 -8.65 3.64
C ASN A 37 0.22 -8.57 2.12
N ALA A 38 1.45 -8.28 1.73
CA ALA A 38 1.93 -8.20 0.37
C ALA A 38 1.77 -9.50 -0.42
N ASN A 39 1.67 -10.66 0.25
CA ASN A 39 1.35 -11.94 -0.37
C ASN A 39 -0.17 -12.17 -0.54
N GLU A 40 -1.01 -11.38 0.13
CA GLU A 40 -2.48 -11.44 0.06
C GLU A 40 -3.03 -10.07 -0.38
N THR A 41 -2.77 -9.69 -1.64
CA THR A 41 -3.04 -8.32 -2.11
C THR A 41 -4.53 -7.97 -2.26
N ASP A 42 -5.44 -8.96 -2.17
CA ASP A 42 -6.90 -8.76 -2.26
C ASP A 42 -7.50 -8.16 -0.98
N ARG A 43 -6.81 -8.25 0.16
CA ARG A 43 -7.28 -7.64 1.41
C ARG A 43 -6.95 -6.15 1.41
N GLN A 44 -7.92 -5.37 1.85
CA GLN A 44 -7.85 -3.90 1.86
C GLN A 44 -8.12 -3.41 3.28
N ILE A 45 -7.18 -2.67 3.86
CA ILE A 45 -7.32 -2.16 5.24
C ILE A 45 -7.40 -0.64 5.31
N LEU A 46 -6.71 0.06 4.41
CA LEU A 46 -6.78 1.52 4.28
C LEU A 46 -6.93 1.88 2.81
N PHE A 47 -7.68 2.94 2.52
CA PHE A 47 -7.80 3.47 1.16
C PHE A 47 -7.10 4.81 1.06
N LEU A 48 -6.44 5.05 -0.06
CA LEU A 48 -5.83 6.32 -0.38
C LEU A 48 -6.50 6.89 -1.63
N ASP A 49 -6.65 8.20 -1.68
CA ASP A 49 -6.86 8.84 -2.97
C ASP A 49 -5.55 8.88 -3.77
N ALA A 50 -5.65 9.23 -5.05
CA ALA A 50 -4.48 9.24 -5.92
C ALA A 50 -3.41 10.25 -5.45
N ALA A 51 -3.78 11.37 -4.84
CA ALA A 51 -2.81 12.36 -4.40
C ALA A 51 -2.02 11.86 -3.19
N GLU A 52 -2.69 11.26 -2.21
CA GLU A 52 -2.04 10.66 -1.04
C GLU A 52 -1.20 9.44 -1.41
N ALA A 53 -1.67 8.61 -2.34
CA ALA A 53 -0.90 7.46 -2.82
C ALA A 53 0.37 7.87 -3.57
N GLU A 54 0.31 8.93 -4.38
CA GLU A 54 1.50 9.47 -5.05
C GLU A 54 2.49 10.06 -4.04
N ARG A 55 2.02 10.82 -3.03
CA ARG A 55 2.90 11.29 -1.94
C ARG A 55 3.55 10.16 -1.17
N LEU A 56 2.82 9.07 -0.91
CA LEU A 56 3.36 7.90 -0.23
C LEU A 56 4.47 7.23 -1.05
N LYS A 57 4.36 7.23 -2.38
CA LYS A 57 5.39 6.69 -3.30
C LYS A 57 6.66 7.52 -3.35
N ASP A 58 6.62 8.79 -2.94
CA ASP A 58 7.82 9.63 -2.84
C ASP A 58 8.72 9.21 -1.65
N ASP A 59 8.25 8.34 -0.73
CA ASP A 59 9.10 7.78 0.32
C ASP A 59 10.13 6.81 -0.28
N ALA A 60 11.42 7.15 -0.12
CA ALA A 60 12.54 6.39 -0.68
C ALA A 60 12.64 4.93 -0.18
N ARG A 61 11.96 4.58 0.92
CA ARG A 61 11.90 3.22 1.47
C ARG A 61 10.85 2.36 0.78
N LEU A 62 9.88 2.98 0.12
CA LEU A 62 8.80 2.29 -0.57
C LEU A 62 9.28 1.85 -1.96
N GLN A 63 9.37 0.54 -2.17
CA GLN A 63 9.91 -0.02 -3.41
C GLN A 63 8.86 -0.87 -4.12
N VAL A 64 8.82 -0.75 -5.44
CA VAL A 64 7.96 -1.57 -6.28
C VAL A 64 8.39 -3.04 -6.21
N VAL A 65 7.41 -3.93 -6.10
CA VAL A 65 7.60 -5.38 -6.18
C VAL A 65 7.33 -5.82 -7.62
N PRO A 66 8.35 -6.30 -8.36
CA PRO A 66 8.13 -6.83 -9.69
C PRO A 66 7.39 -8.18 -9.64
N ASP A 67 6.72 -8.53 -10.75
CA ASP A 67 6.21 -9.88 -11.03
C ASP A 67 5.23 -10.47 -9.98
N ILE A 68 4.36 -9.63 -9.40
CA ILE A 68 3.32 -10.13 -8.51
C ILE A 68 2.31 -11.03 -9.25
N ALA A 69 1.75 -12.02 -8.55
CA ALA A 69 0.82 -13.00 -9.10
C ALA A 69 -0.59 -12.44 -9.48
N HIS A 70 -0.76 -11.12 -9.48
CA HIS A 70 -2.02 -10.43 -9.74
C HIS A 70 -1.88 -9.52 -10.98
N PRO A 71 -2.30 -9.99 -12.17
CA PRO A 71 -2.19 -9.20 -13.40
C PRO A 71 -2.93 -7.87 -13.30
N GLY A 72 -2.32 -6.78 -13.78
CA GLY A 72 -2.93 -5.45 -13.75
C GLY A 72 -2.82 -4.72 -12.41
N ARG A 73 -2.27 -5.38 -11.38
CA ARG A 73 -2.00 -4.78 -10.08
C ARG A 73 -0.52 -4.42 -9.94
N ALA A 74 -0.26 -3.29 -9.32
CA ALA A 74 1.06 -2.90 -8.86
C ALA A 74 1.12 -2.95 -7.33
N LEU A 75 2.26 -3.36 -6.80
CA LEU A 75 2.50 -3.48 -5.37
C LEU A 75 3.80 -2.76 -5.02
N TRP A 76 3.77 -2.01 -3.92
CA TRP A 76 4.96 -1.47 -3.29
C TRP A 76 5.01 -1.92 -1.83
N VAL A 77 6.22 -2.21 -1.34
CA VAL A 77 6.48 -2.62 0.05
C VAL A 77 7.60 -1.77 0.62
N MET A 78 7.58 -1.56 1.94
CA MET A 78 8.68 -0.88 2.60
C MET A 78 9.85 -1.83 2.78
N ARG A 79 11.03 -1.44 2.29
CA ARG A 79 12.28 -2.15 2.59
C ARG A 79 12.96 -1.51 3.78
N LYS A 80 13.49 -2.35 4.68
CA LYS A 80 14.41 -1.88 5.72
C LYS A 80 15.68 -1.39 5.04
N MET A 81 16.03 -0.12 5.25
CA MET A 81 17.36 0.37 4.92
C MET A 81 18.32 -0.18 5.98
N THR A 82 19.16 -1.14 5.57
CA THR A 82 20.33 -1.60 6.34
C THR A 82 21.44 -0.57 6.31
#